data_AF-A0A2G9NQ80-F1
#
_entry.id   AF-A0A2G9NQ80-F1
#
_cell.length_a   1.000
_cell.length_b   1.000
_cell.length_c   1.000
_cell.angle_alpha   90.00
_cell.angle_beta   90.00
_cell.angle_gamma   90.00
#
_symmetry.space_group_name_H-M   'P 1'
#
loop_
_entity.id
_entity.type
_entity.pdbx_description
1 polymer ?
#
loop_
_entity_poly.entity_id
_entity_poly.type
_entity_poly.pdbx_seq_one_letter_code
_entity_poly.pdbx_strand_id
1 'polypeptide(L)'
;MNKRLVFGLSVYIGMIFILAFLSAYYLLPRIPPEKISEDVGIRVIDGDTFEINGEVVRLICIDSPEKSEIGFDEATQFLENLIMGNELRLEKDVNDKDEYGRLLRYVYVSSDEDEIFVNREMVKSGNAEVFRYGEDVSKCDEVESKN
;
A
#
# COMPACT_ATOMS: atom_id res chain seq x y z
N MET A 1 46.19 -40.85 -23.70
CA MET A 1 44.81 -40.33 -23.54
C MET A 1 44.53 -39.31 -24.65
N ASN A 2 43.45 -39.49 -25.42
CA ASN A 2 43.24 -38.77 -26.67
C ASN A 2 42.80 -37.31 -26.41
N LYS A 3 43.62 -36.31 -26.75
CA LYS A 3 43.36 -34.89 -26.44
C LYS A 3 41.99 -34.38 -26.96
N ARG A 4 41.49 -34.96 -28.07
CA ARG A 4 40.16 -34.68 -28.63
C ARG A 4 39.01 -35.19 -27.76
N LEU A 5 39.18 -36.32 -27.07
CA LEU A 5 38.17 -36.90 -26.18
C LEU A 5 38.05 -36.08 -24.89
N VAL A 6 39.18 -35.64 -24.34
CA VAL A 6 39.22 -34.78 -23.13
C VAL A 6 38.58 -33.41 -23.41
N PHE A 7 38.82 -32.85 -24.60
CA PHE A 7 38.22 -31.57 -24.98
C PHE A 7 36.69 -31.66 -25.15
N GLY A 8 36.18 -32.69 -25.84
CA GLY A 8 34.73 -32.89 -26.00
C GLY A 8 33.98 -33.08 -24.67
N LEU A 9 34.60 -33.81 -23.72
CA LEU A 9 34.04 -34.02 -22.39
C LEU A 9 33.99 -32.71 -21.58
N SER A 10 35.01 -31.85 -21.70
CA SER A 10 35.06 -30.56 -21.00
C SER A 10 33.98 -29.58 -21.46
N VAL A 11 33.67 -29.54 -22.77
CA VAL A 11 32.61 -28.69 -23.32
C VAL A 11 31.24 -29.18 -22.86
N TYR A 12 31.02 -30.50 -22.86
CA TYR A 12 29.75 -31.09 -22.43
C TYR A 12 29.46 -30.84 -20.94
N ILE A 13 30.49 -30.97 -20.09
CA ILE A 13 30.38 -30.63 -18.66
C ILE A 13 30.06 -29.14 -18.48
N GLY A 14 30.71 -28.25 -19.24
CA GLY A 14 30.41 -26.81 -19.23
C GLY A 14 28.97 -26.50 -19.61
N MET A 15 28.42 -27.17 -20.63
CA MET A 15 27.01 -27.01 -21.02
C MET A 15 26.05 -27.46 -19.93
N ILE A 16 26.33 -28.56 -19.22
CA ILE A 16 25.50 -29.02 -18.10
C ILE A 16 25.48 -27.97 -16.98
N PHE A 17 26.63 -27.38 -16.63
CA PHE A 17 26.68 -26.32 -15.63
C PHE A 17 25.90 -25.07 -16.06
N ILE A 18 25.99 -24.68 -17.34
CA ILE A 18 25.23 -23.53 -17.87
C ILE A 18 23.72 -23.81 -17.83
N LEU A 19 23.29 -25.01 -18.24
CA LEU A 19 21.88 -25.39 -18.22
C LEU A 19 21.35 -25.52 -16.78
N ALA A 20 22.14 -26.09 -15.87
CA ALA A 20 21.80 -26.16 -14.46
C ALA A 20 21.69 -24.76 -13.83
N PHE A 21 22.58 -23.84 -14.21
CA PHE A 21 22.55 -22.45 -13.75
C PHE A 21 21.34 -21.69 -14.30
N LEU A 22 21.02 -21.86 -15.59
CA LEU A 22 19.81 -21.32 -16.20
C LEU A 22 18.56 -21.90 -15.53
N SER A 23 18.47 -23.22 -15.36
CA SER A 23 17.32 -23.83 -14.69
C SER A 23 17.19 -23.36 -13.25
N ALA A 24 18.28 -23.26 -12.51
CA ALA A 24 18.28 -22.75 -11.15
C ALA A 24 17.83 -21.29 -11.12
N TYR A 25 18.29 -20.45 -12.05
CA TYR A 25 17.83 -19.06 -12.17
C TYR A 25 16.31 -18.95 -12.35
N TYR A 26 15.68 -19.85 -13.13
CA TYR A 26 14.22 -19.86 -13.31
C TYR A 26 13.45 -20.58 -12.18
N LEU A 27 14.09 -21.48 -11.43
CA LEU A 27 13.49 -22.24 -10.32
C LEU A 27 13.68 -21.58 -8.94
N LEU A 28 14.60 -20.62 -8.81
CA LEU A 28 14.74 -19.85 -7.58
C LEU A 28 13.49 -18.97 -7.41
N PRO A 29 12.86 -18.98 -6.21
CA PRO A 29 11.81 -18.02 -5.93
C PRO A 29 12.39 -16.62 -6.12
N ARG A 30 11.72 -15.79 -6.93
CA ARG A 30 12.02 -14.36 -6.97
C ARG A 30 11.69 -13.84 -5.57
N ILE A 31 12.70 -13.66 -4.74
CA ILE A 31 12.55 -12.91 -3.50
C ILE A 31 12.32 -11.48 -4.01
N PRO A 32 11.09 -10.94 -3.90
CA PRO A 32 10.89 -9.54 -4.21
C PRO A 32 11.89 -8.74 -3.37
N PRO A 33 12.46 -7.65 -3.90
CA PRO A 33 13.30 -6.80 -3.07
C PRO A 33 12.54 -6.53 -1.77
N GLU A 34 13.17 -6.82 -0.64
CA GLU A 34 12.61 -6.52 0.66
C GLU A 34 12.34 -5.02 0.66
N LYS A 35 11.06 -4.65 0.55
CA LYS A 35 10.63 -3.26 0.53
C LYS A 35 10.79 -2.77 1.97
N ILE A 36 12.01 -2.37 2.31
CA ILE A 36 12.27 -1.64 3.55
C ILE A 36 11.70 -0.24 3.32
N SER A 37 10.38 -0.13 3.40
CA SER A 37 9.75 1.16 3.62
C SER A 37 10.27 1.65 4.97
N GLU A 38 10.98 2.77 4.97
CA GLU A 38 11.26 3.49 6.21
C GLU A 38 9.91 3.89 6.82
N ASP A 39 9.38 3.04 7.67
CA ASP A 39 8.13 3.20 8.41
C ASP A 39 8.25 4.26 9.52
N VAL A 40 9.28 5.12 9.43
CA VAL A 40 9.72 6.01 10.49
C VAL A 40 8.78 7.21 10.67
N GLY A 41 7.79 7.37 9.80
CA GLY A 41 6.89 8.53 9.79
C GLY A 41 5.42 8.25 10.04
N ILE A 42 4.92 7.02 9.86
CA ILE A 42 3.47 6.75 9.83
C ILE A 42 3.01 6.10 11.12
N ARG A 43 1.90 6.58 11.68
CA ARG A 43 1.23 5.97 12.84
C ARG A 43 -0.28 6.08 12.67
N VAL A 44 -0.96 4.95 12.53
CA VAL A 44 -2.43 4.94 12.49
C VAL A 44 -3.00 5.25 13.87
N ILE A 45 -4.04 6.09 13.91
CA ILE A 45 -4.73 6.50 15.15
C ILE A 45 -6.05 5.74 15.28
N ASP A 46 -6.85 5.74 14.22
CA ASP A 46 -8.15 5.06 14.09
C ASP A 46 -8.46 4.78 12.61
N GLY A 47 -9.69 4.35 12.29
CA GLY A 47 -10.10 3.93 10.95
C GLY A 47 -10.19 5.05 9.91
N ASP A 48 -10.03 6.31 10.28
CA ASP A 48 -10.04 7.43 9.33
C ASP A 48 -8.99 8.51 9.60
N THR A 49 -8.14 8.28 10.58
CA THR A 49 -7.10 9.21 11.02
C THR A 49 -5.75 8.50 11.20
N PHE A 50 -4.70 9.08 10.63
CA PHE A 50 -3.32 8.65 10.85
C PHE A 50 -2.38 9.86 10.98
N GLU A 51 -1.20 9.65 11.55
CA GLU A 51 -0.13 10.63 11.61
C GLU A 51 0.94 10.28 10.58
N ILE A 52 1.46 11.29 9.88
CA ILE A 52 2.62 11.17 8.99
C ILE A 52 3.58 12.32 9.26
N ASN A 53 4.82 11.99 9.65
CA ASN A 53 5.89 12.95 9.95
C ASN A 53 5.48 14.03 10.97
N GLY A 54 4.69 13.65 11.98
CA GLY A 54 4.20 14.56 13.03
C GLY A 54 2.93 15.35 12.68
N GLU A 55 2.41 15.21 11.46
CA GLU A 55 1.15 15.84 11.03
C GLU A 55 0.02 14.81 11.05
N VAL A 56 -1.11 15.15 11.68
CA VAL A 56 -2.30 14.31 11.70
C VAL A 56 -3.10 14.52 10.41
N VAL A 57 -3.49 13.44 9.75
CA VAL A 57 -4.28 13.40 8.52
C VAL A 57 -5.63 12.78 8.83
N ARG A 58 -6.73 13.47 8.47
CA ARG A 58 -8.11 12.97 8.49
C ARG A 58 -8.56 12.70 7.05
N LEU A 59 -9.04 11.49 6.82
CA LEU A 59 -9.58 11.07 5.53
C LEU A 59 -10.88 11.83 5.22
N ILE A 60 -10.91 12.54 4.09
CA ILE A 60 -12.10 13.27 3.63
C ILE A 60 -13.18 12.27 3.17
N CYS A 61 -14.45 12.66 3.27
CA CYS A 61 -15.63 11.92 2.79
C CYS A 61 -15.98 10.64 3.55
N ILE A 62 -15.31 10.32 4.65
CA ILE A 62 -15.58 9.08 5.42
C ILE A 62 -15.64 9.33 6.92
N ASP A 63 -16.33 8.46 7.63
CA ASP A 63 -16.32 8.38 9.10
C ASP A 63 -16.24 6.90 9.51
N SER A 64 -15.27 6.57 10.34
CA SER A 64 -15.06 5.22 10.85
C SER A 64 -15.66 5.05 12.25
N PRO A 65 -15.96 3.82 12.69
CA PRO A 65 -16.46 3.59 14.05
C PRO A 65 -15.53 4.18 15.09
N GLU A 66 -16.08 4.90 16.07
CA GLU A 66 -15.33 5.49 17.17
C GLU A 66 -14.86 4.44 18.18
N LYS A 67 -13.89 4.77 19.06
CA LYS A 67 -13.27 3.82 20.00
C LYS A 67 -14.22 2.97 20.86
N SER A 68 -15.41 3.49 21.14
CA SER A 68 -16.45 2.78 21.91
C SER A 68 -17.40 1.94 21.06
N GLU A 69 -17.27 1.99 19.74
CA GLU A 69 -18.17 1.38 18.78
C GLU A 69 -17.64 0.04 18.27
N ILE A 70 -18.56 -0.81 17.82
CA ILE A 70 -18.23 -2.10 17.23
C ILE A 70 -17.59 -1.84 15.87
N GLY A 71 -16.44 -2.45 15.58
CA GLY A 71 -15.73 -2.28 14.32
C GLY A 71 -14.51 -1.34 14.40
N PHE A 72 -14.26 -0.69 15.55
CA PHE A 72 -13.14 0.24 15.71
C PHE A 72 -11.78 -0.42 15.43
N ASP A 73 -11.51 -1.56 16.05
CA ASP A 73 -10.23 -2.26 15.91
C ASP A 73 -10.06 -2.78 14.46
N GLU A 74 -11.14 -3.29 13.86
CA GLU A 74 -11.16 -3.77 12.48
C GLU A 74 -10.90 -2.64 11.47
N ALA A 75 -11.53 -1.48 11.66
CA ALA A 75 -11.34 -0.33 10.79
C ALA A 75 -9.92 0.24 10.89
N THR A 76 -9.40 0.36 12.12
CA THR A 76 -8.03 0.81 12.39
C THR A 76 -7.02 -0.11 11.73
N GLN A 77 -7.15 -1.43 11.95
CA GLN A 77 -6.25 -2.42 11.37
C GLN A 77 -6.34 -2.46 9.85
N PHE A 78 -7.54 -2.24 9.28
CA PHE A 78 -7.70 -2.19 7.83
C PHE A 78 -7.01 -0.98 7.22
N LEU A 79 -7.14 0.21 7.81
CA LEU A 79 -6.42 1.39 7.35
C LEU A 79 -4.91 1.18 7.44
N GLU A 80 -4.42 0.63 8.56
CA GLU A 80 -3.02 0.28 8.76
C GLU A 80 -2.50 -0.65 7.66
N ASN A 81 -3.21 -1.73 7.37
CA ASN A 81 -2.82 -2.67 6.31
C ASN A 81 -2.82 -2.04 4.91
N LEU A 82 -3.65 -1.03 4.65
CA LEU A 82 -3.66 -0.33 3.37
C LEU A 82 -2.44 0.59 3.21
N ILE A 83 -2.10 1.35 4.24
CA ILE A 83 -1.14 2.47 4.10
C ILE A 83 0.29 2.10 4.50
N MET A 84 0.47 1.14 5.41
CA MET A 84 1.79 0.76 5.89
C MET A 84 2.60 0.08 4.79
N GLY A 85 3.88 0.42 4.68
CA GLY A 85 4.76 -0.14 3.66
C GLY A 85 4.64 0.48 2.27
N ASN A 86 3.78 1.47 2.11
CA ASN A 86 3.41 2.02 0.81
C ASN A 86 3.77 3.51 0.67
N GLU A 87 4.00 3.93 -0.57
CA GLU A 87 4.13 5.35 -0.89
C GLU A 87 2.74 5.98 -0.90
N LEU A 88 2.57 7.05 -0.11
CA LEU A 88 1.31 7.76 0.02
C LEU A 88 1.33 9.05 -0.79
N ARG A 89 0.31 9.23 -1.64
CA ARG A 89 0.00 10.51 -2.26
C ARG A 89 -1.16 11.15 -1.50
N LEU A 90 -0.91 12.33 -0.95
CA LEU A 90 -1.87 13.11 -0.16
C LEU A 90 -2.41 14.27 -1.01
N GLU A 91 -3.69 14.28 -1.27
CA GLU A 91 -4.36 15.32 -2.06
C GLU A 91 -5.37 16.07 -1.19
N LYS A 92 -5.21 17.39 -1.07
CA LYS A 92 -6.19 18.23 -0.37
C LYS A 92 -7.36 18.58 -1.30
N ASP A 93 -8.49 18.96 -0.71
CA ASP A 93 -9.59 19.60 -1.43
C ASP A 93 -9.54 21.13 -1.26
N VAL A 94 -10.61 21.74 -0.74
CA VAL A 94 -10.72 23.18 -0.54
C VAL A 94 -9.88 23.60 0.66
N ASN A 95 -10.11 22.94 1.80
CA ASN A 95 -9.45 23.24 3.06
C ASN A 95 -8.19 22.39 3.24
N ASP A 96 -7.13 23.00 3.76
CA ASP A 96 -5.91 22.27 4.08
C ASP A 96 -6.02 21.53 5.42
N LYS A 97 -6.61 22.19 6.41
CA LYS A 97 -6.77 21.71 7.78
C LYS A 97 -8.18 21.98 8.29
N ASP A 98 -8.64 21.15 9.21
CA ASP A 98 -9.85 21.42 9.99
C ASP A 98 -9.57 22.32 11.22
N GLU A 99 -10.61 22.58 12.03
CA GLU A 99 -10.53 23.39 13.24
C GLU A 99 -9.59 22.81 14.33
N TYR A 100 -9.31 21.51 14.27
CA TYR A 100 -8.40 20.81 15.18
C TYR A 100 -6.96 20.78 14.66
N GLY A 101 -6.70 21.32 13.47
CA GLY A 101 -5.39 21.38 12.84
C GLY A 101 -5.00 20.11 12.08
N ARG A 102 -5.93 19.15 11.90
CA ARG A 102 -5.69 17.92 11.13
C ARG A 102 -5.72 18.22 9.64
N LEU A 103 -4.77 17.71 8.89
CA LEU A 103 -4.75 17.77 7.42
C LEU A 103 -5.96 17.03 6.86
N LEU A 104 -6.75 17.68 6.01
CA LEU A 104 -7.87 17.05 5.30
C LEU A 104 -7.35 16.49 3.97
N ARG A 105 -7.37 15.16 3.79
CA ARG A 105 -6.82 14.52 2.58
C ARG A 105 -7.71 13.45 1.96
N TYR A 106 -7.69 13.42 0.64
CA TYR A 106 -7.84 12.21 -0.17
C TYR A 106 -6.48 11.52 -0.24
N VAL A 107 -6.46 10.23 0.09
CA VAL A 107 -5.21 9.47 0.25
C VAL A 107 -5.17 8.35 -0.76
N TYR A 108 -4.02 8.22 -1.40
CA TYR A 108 -3.76 7.21 -2.40
C TYR A 108 -2.51 6.43 -2.07
N VAL A 109 -2.54 5.14 -2.33
CA VAL A 109 -1.41 4.21 -2.17
C VAL A 109 -0.95 3.78 -3.56
N SER A 110 0.33 4.00 -3.88
CA SER A 110 0.92 3.49 -5.11
C SER A 110 1.41 2.05 -4.93
N SER A 111 0.85 1.13 -5.70
CA SER A 111 1.34 -0.24 -5.91
C SER A 111 1.92 -0.36 -7.32
N ASP A 112 2.84 -1.30 -7.55
CA ASP A 112 3.73 -1.39 -8.73
C ASP A 112 3.08 -1.16 -10.11
N GLU A 113 1.77 -1.36 -10.26
CA GLU A 113 1.02 -1.13 -11.51
C GLU A 113 -0.28 -0.30 -11.33
N ASP A 114 -0.75 -0.06 -10.11
CA ASP A 114 -2.07 0.55 -9.84
C ASP A 114 -2.04 1.50 -8.63
N GLU A 115 -2.92 2.50 -8.63
CA GLU A 115 -3.14 3.41 -7.50
C GLU A 115 -4.44 3.03 -6.77
N ILE A 116 -4.35 2.84 -5.47
CA ILE A 116 -5.50 2.52 -4.61
C ILE A 116 -5.98 3.81 -3.95
N PHE A 117 -7.26 4.16 -4.15
CA PHE A 117 -7.89 5.27 -3.44
C PHE A 117 -8.38 4.82 -2.06
N VAL A 118 -7.61 5.14 -1.02
CA VAL A 118 -7.79 4.63 0.35
C VAL A 118 -9.16 4.99 0.90
N ASN A 119 -9.60 6.25 0.76
CA ASN A 119 -10.91 6.70 1.28
C ASN A 119 -12.07 5.84 0.76
N ARG A 120 -12.05 5.51 -0.55
CA ARG A 120 -13.06 4.62 -1.16
C ARG A 120 -12.94 3.20 -0.63
N GLU A 121 -11.72 2.66 -0.52
CA GLU A 121 -11.54 1.29 -0.04
C GLU A 121 -12.02 1.10 1.40
N MET A 122 -11.86 2.10 2.28
CA MET A 122 -12.42 2.08 3.64
C MET A 122 -13.95 1.88 3.62
N VAL A 123 -14.67 2.59 2.74
CA VAL A 123 -16.13 2.48 2.61
C VAL A 123 -16.53 1.18 1.93
N LYS A 124 -15.82 0.80 0.86
CA LYS A 124 -16.09 -0.41 0.09
C LYS A 124 -15.93 -1.68 0.92
N SER A 125 -14.96 -1.71 1.83
CA SER A 125 -14.73 -2.83 2.74
C SER A 125 -15.68 -2.84 3.95
N GLY A 126 -16.48 -1.79 4.16
CA GLY A 126 -17.37 -1.64 5.31
C GLY A 126 -16.69 -1.20 6.61
N ASN A 127 -15.49 -0.62 6.52
CA ASN A 127 -14.73 -0.10 7.66
C ASN A 127 -14.95 1.39 7.92
N ALA A 128 -15.69 2.07 7.05
CA ALA A 128 -16.15 3.43 7.23
C ALA A 128 -17.48 3.65 6.48
N GLU A 129 -18.22 4.68 6.89
CA GLU A 129 -19.39 5.18 6.18
C GLU A 129 -19.06 6.49 5.45
N VAL A 130 -19.87 6.85 4.45
CA VAL A 130 -19.67 8.11 3.73
C VAL A 130 -20.13 9.27 4.60
N PHE A 131 -19.22 10.21 4.87
CA PHE A 131 -19.51 11.39 5.69
C PHE A 131 -19.03 12.66 4.99
N ARG A 132 -19.96 13.58 4.71
CA ARG A 132 -19.68 14.82 3.98
C ARG A 132 -19.52 15.98 4.97
N TYR A 133 -18.35 16.62 4.97
CA TYR A 133 -18.03 17.73 5.86
C TYR A 133 -17.69 19.00 5.07
N GLY A 134 -18.38 20.09 5.37
CA GLY A 134 -18.09 21.41 4.80
C GLY A 134 -18.12 21.44 3.27
N GLU A 135 -17.10 22.08 2.68
CA GLU A 135 -16.93 22.22 1.23
C GLU A 135 -16.04 21.12 0.63
N ASP A 136 -15.42 20.28 1.45
CA ASP A 136 -14.46 19.24 1.06
C ASP A 136 -15.18 17.96 0.58
N VAL A 137 -15.95 18.09 -0.49
CA VAL A 137 -16.85 17.04 -0.99
C VAL A 137 -16.60 16.61 -2.43
N SER A 138 -15.55 17.12 -3.07
CA SER A 138 -15.33 16.97 -4.52
C SER A 138 -15.24 15.52 -4.99
N LYS A 139 -14.78 14.58 -4.14
CA LYS A 139 -14.68 13.14 -4.45
C LYS A 139 -15.60 12.25 -3.62
N CYS A 140 -16.54 12.80 -2.85
CA CYS A 140 -17.40 11.97 -1.99
C CYS A 140 -18.28 11.01 -2.79
N ASP A 141 -18.69 11.38 -4.01
CA ASP A 141 -19.46 10.50 -4.89
C ASP A 141 -18.62 9.33 -5.41
N GLU A 142 -17.31 9.53 -5.62
CA GLU A 142 -16.38 8.44 -5.95
C GLU A 142 -16.18 7.51 -4.74
N VAL A 143 -16.05 8.08 -3.53
CA VAL A 143 -15.93 7.32 -2.27
C VAL A 143 -17.18 6.47 -2.01
N GLU A 144 -18.37 6.98 -2.35
CA GLU A 144 -19.64 6.24 -2.22
C GLU A 144 -19.79 5.13 -3.27
N SER A 145 -19.09 5.22 -4.39
CA SER A 145 -19.20 4.25 -5.48
C SER A 145 -18.60 2.89 -5.09
N LYS A 146 -19.43 1.84 -5.13
CA LYS A 146 -19.05 0.46 -4.76
C LYS A 146 -18.55 -0.39 -5.95
N ASN A 147 -18.46 0.19 -7.15
CA ASN A 147 -18.20 -0.53 -8.40
C ASN A 147 -16.85 -0.18 -9.00
#